data_AF-A0A803LWY8-F1
#
_entry.id   AF-A0A803LWY8-F1
#
_cell.length_a   1.000
_cell.length_b   1.000
_cell.length_c   1.000
_cell.angle_alpha   90.00
_cell.angle_beta   90.00
_cell.angle_gamma   90.00
#
_symmetry.space_group_name_H-M   'P 1'
#
loop_
_entity.id
_entity.type
_entity.pdbx_description
1 polymer ?
#
loop_
_entity_poly.entity_id
_entity_poly.type
_entity_poly.pdbx_seq_one_letter_code
_entity_poly.pdbx_strand_id
1 'polypeptide(L)'
;MMKKKGFKDQSNIRKGPWSAEEDEVLIDFINKNGPRDWSSIQSKGLLPRTGKSCRLRWVNKLRPNLKVGCKFSAEEERIVVELQARLGNKWATIASHLTGRTDNDVKNFWSSRKKRLARTLNSSLQPNKKCLYQDQSKQKSTVPTPQLPSSNLE
;
A
#
# COMPACT_ATOMS: atom_id res chain seq x y z
N MET A 1 -33.48 35.89 -1.78
CA MET A 1 -32.22 35.37 -2.37
C MET A 1 -31.88 34.01 -1.76
N MET A 2 -31.86 32.98 -2.59
CA MET A 2 -31.67 31.58 -2.21
C MET A 2 -30.20 31.31 -1.81
N LYS A 3 -29.95 30.95 -0.54
CA LYS A 3 -28.66 30.34 -0.16
C LYS A 3 -28.77 28.83 -0.41
N LYS A 4 -28.25 28.40 -1.56
CA LYS A 4 -28.25 26.99 -1.99
C LYS A 4 -27.54 26.13 -0.94
N LYS A 5 -28.31 25.25 -0.31
CA LYS A 5 -27.88 24.13 0.52
C LYS A 5 -27.29 23.07 -0.41
N GLY A 6 -25.99 22.81 -0.28
CA GLY A 6 -25.27 21.80 -1.07
C GLY A 6 -24.50 20.86 -0.15
N PHE A 7 -25.20 20.19 0.77
CA PHE A 7 -24.62 19.09 1.54
C PHE A 7 -24.68 17.84 0.65
N LYS A 8 -23.67 17.62 -0.19
CA LYS A 8 -23.52 16.36 -0.92
C LYS A 8 -23.10 15.27 0.08
N ASP A 9 -24.04 14.37 0.29
CA ASP A 9 -23.93 13.02 0.84
C ASP A 9 -22.49 12.53 1.16
N GLN A 10 -22.15 12.46 2.44
CA GLN A 10 -20.89 11.89 2.93
C GLN A 10 -20.91 10.35 2.99
N SER A 11 -21.99 9.69 2.56
CA SER A 11 -22.15 8.24 2.72
C SER A 11 -21.36 7.38 1.71
N ASN A 12 -20.79 7.98 0.65
CA ASN A 12 -20.12 7.24 -0.44
C ASN A 12 -18.61 7.55 -0.61
N ILE A 13 -17.92 8.03 0.43
CA ILE A 13 -16.47 8.26 0.38
C ILE A 13 -15.75 6.92 0.56
N ARG A 14 -15.12 6.41 -0.51
CA ARG A 14 -14.38 5.15 -0.50
C ARG A 14 -13.10 5.30 0.34
N LYS A 15 -12.96 4.43 1.34
CA LYS A 15 -11.72 4.24 2.12
C LYS A 15 -11.07 2.94 1.65
N GLY A 16 -9.76 2.94 1.46
CA GLY A 16 -9.03 1.77 0.97
C GLY A 16 -8.08 2.06 -0.19
N PRO A 17 -7.50 1.01 -0.81
CA PRO A 17 -6.52 1.14 -1.89
C PRO A 17 -7.11 1.90 -3.07
N TRP A 18 -6.26 2.65 -3.77
CA TRP A 18 -6.60 3.33 -5.02
C TRP A 18 -6.58 2.33 -6.17
N SER A 19 -7.60 2.34 -7.00
CA SER A 19 -7.61 1.57 -8.25
C SER A 19 -6.89 2.33 -9.37
N ALA A 20 -6.55 1.62 -10.44
CA ALA A 20 -5.89 2.24 -11.60
C ALA A 20 -6.80 3.26 -12.28
N GLU A 21 -8.11 2.97 -12.36
CA GLU A 21 -9.12 3.85 -12.93
C GLU A 21 -9.25 5.15 -12.11
N GLU A 22 -9.20 5.05 -10.78
CA GLU A 22 -9.19 6.23 -9.91
C GLU A 22 -7.93 7.09 -10.11
N ASP A 23 -6.78 6.44 -10.31
CA ASP A 23 -5.51 7.12 -10.57
C ASP A 23 -5.53 7.83 -11.93
N GLU A 24 -6.07 7.22 -12.98
CA GLU A 24 -6.21 7.82 -14.32
C GLU A 24 -7.07 9.08 -14.29
N VAL A 25 -8.25 9.03 -13.64
CA VAL A 25 -9.12 10.20 -13.48
C VAL A 25 -8.41 11.31 -12.71
N LEU A 26 -7.63 10.95 -11.68
CA LEU A 26 -6.86 11.92 -10.92
C LEU A 26 -5.76 12.57 -11.76
N ILE A 27 -5.04 11.79 -12.57
CA ILE A 27 -3.99 12.27 -13.47
C ILE A 27 -4.58 13.21 -14.53
N ASP A 28 -5.67 12.81 -15.19
CA ASP A 28 -6.33 13.61 -16.22
C ASP A 28 -6.82 14.96 -15.68
N PHE A 29 -7.44 14.94 -14.50
CA PHE A 29 -7.86 16.17 -13.82
C PHE A 29 -6.68 17.13 -13.59
N ILE A 30 -5.55 16.61 -13.13
CA ILE A 30 -4.35 17.40 -12.82
C ILE A 30 -3.66 17.90 -14.09
N ASN A 31 -3.61 17.10 -15.15
CA ASN A 31 -3.08 17.53 -16.44
C ASN A 31 -3.88 18.71 -17.01
N LYS A 32 -5.20 18.71 -16.81
CA LYS A 32 -6.09 19.79 -17.28
C LYS A 32 -6.07 21.03 -16.38
N ASN A 33 -6.08 20.86 -15.05
CA ASN A 33 -6.33 21.96 -14.10
C ASN A 33 -5.10 22.36 -13.27
N GLY A 34 -4.05 21.54 -13.27
CA GLY A 34 -2.87 21.65 -12.40
C GLY A 34 -3.08 21.08 -10.98
N PRO A 35 -1.99 20.79 -10.23
CA PRO A 35 -2.03 20.14 -8.92
C PRO A 35 -2.35 21.11 -7.76
N ARG A 36 -3.44 21.89 -7.89
CA ARG A 36 -3.78 23.00 -6.98
C ARG A 36 -5.21 22.91 -6.44
N ASP A 37 -6.18 22.61 -7.30
CA ASP A 37 -7.59 22.62 -6.93
C ASP A 37 -8.14 21.23 -6.58
N TRP A 38 -7.62 20.66 -5.50
CA TRP A 38 -8.00 19.32 -5.01
C TRP A 38 -9.45 19.24 -4.50
N SER A 39 -9.96 20.35 -3.97
CA SER A 39 -11.32 20.46 -3.42
C SER A 39 -12.36 20.31 -4.51
N SER A 40 -12.08 20.81 -5.72
CA SER A 40 -13.01 20.71 -6.84
C SER A 40 -13.22 19.30 -7.35
N ILE A 41 -12.26 18.39 -7.15
CA ILE A 41 -12.38 16.97 -7.54
C ILE A 41 -13.60 16.35 -6.85
N GLN A 42 -13.76 16.64 -5.56
CA GLN A 42 -14.89 16.15 -4.78
C GLN A 42 -16.18 16.92 -5.11
N SER A 43 -16.12 18.26 -5.26
CA SER A 43 -17.34 19.05 -5.54
C SER A 43 -17.97 18.71 -6.89
N LYS A 44 -17.13 18.46 -7.91
CA LYS A 44 -17.51 17.98 -9.24
C LYS A 44 -17.90 16.50 -9.25
N GLY A 45 -17.65 15.76 -8.16
CA GLY A 45 -17.98 14.34 -8.04
C GLY A 45 -17.17 13.44 -8.97
N LEU A 46 -15.96 13.85 -9.35
CA LEU A 46 -15.11 13.11 -10.30
C LEU A 46 -14.59 11.80 -9.71
N LEU A 47 -14.38 11.77 -8.39
CA LEU A 47 -13.90 10.61 -7.66
C LEU A 47 -14.67 10.44 -6.35
N PRO A 48 -14.92 9.20 -5.89
CA PRO A 48 -15.47 8.92 -4.57
C PRO A 48 -14.41 9.10 -3.46
N ARG A 49 -13.55 10.11 -3.57
CA ARG A 49 -12.42 10.39 -2.68
C ARG A 49 -12.43 11.87 -2.25
N THR A 50 -11.93 12.12 -1.05
CA THR A 50 -11.76 13.50 -0.55
C THR A 50 -10.60 14.19 -1.24
N GLY A 51 -10.66 15.51 -1.40
CA GLY A 51 -9.56 16.29 -1.99
C GLY A 51 -8.21 16.07 -1.27
N LYS A 52 -8.24 15.90 0.06
CA LYS A 52 -7.05 15.52 0.85
C LYS A 52 -6.45 14.17 0.41
N SER A 53 -7.30 13.16 0.18
CA SER A 53 -6.88 11.86 -0.31
C SER A 53 -6.25 11.97 -1.70
N CYS A 54 -6.90 12.73 -2.60
CA CYS A 54 -6.41 12.97 -3.95
C CYS A 54 -5.02 13.62 -3.94
N ARG A 55 -4.84 14.70 -3.17
CA ARG A 55 -3.52 15.35 -3.00
C ARG A 55 -2.47 14.37 -2.49
N LEU A 56 -2.80 13.60 -1.45
CA LEU A 56 -1.87 12.64 -0.85
C LEU A 56 -1.47 11.55 -1.85
N ARG A 57 -2.42 11.04 -2.65
CA ARG A 57 -2.15 10.05 -3.70
C ARG A 57 -1.21 10.61 -4.76
N TRP A 58 -1.50 11.83 -5.23
CA TRP A 58 -0.66 12.50 -6.21
C TRP A 58 0.79 12.65 -5.73
N VAL A 59 0.99 13.33 -4.59
CA VAL A 59 2.35 13.66 -4.12
C VAL A 59 3.18 12.45 -3.73
N ASN A 60 2.55 11.32 -3.37
CA ASN A 60 3.27 10.11 -2.94
C ASN A 60 3.42 9.03 -4.01
N LYS A 61 2.57 9.02 -5.05
CA LYS A 61 2.51 7.89 -5.99
C LYS A 61 2.38 8.27 -7.45
N LEU A 62 1.72 9.37 -7.80
CA LEU A 62 1.41 9.68 -9.21
C LEU A 62 2.21 10.86 -9.78
N ARG A 63 2.82 11.69 -8.94
CA ARG A 63 3.64 12.82 -9.41
C ARG A 63 4.76 12.31 -10.32
N PRO A 64 5.00 12.98 -11.47
CA PRO A 64 6.15 12.68 -12.32
C PRO A 64 7.46 12.72 -11.53
N ASN A 65 8.42 11.88 -11.92
CA ASN A 65 9.75 11.75 -11.32
C ASN A 65 9.80 11.07 -9.93
N LEU A 66 8.69 10.45 -9.49
CA LEU A 66 8.72 9.61 -8.28
C LEU A 66 9.30 8.22 -8.57
N LYS A 67 10.22 7.81 -7.72
CA LYS A 67 10.84 6.48 -7.71
C LYS A 67 9.92 5.46 -7.02
N VAL A 68 8.78 5.16 -7.65
CA VAL A 68 7.77 4.22 -7.10
C VAL A 68 8.24 2.76 -7.26
N GLY A 69 8.13 1.96 -6.20
CA GLY A 69 8.37 0.52 -6.26
C GLY A 69 9.85 0.08 -6.32
N CYS A 70 10.79 1.00 -6.56
CA CYS A 70 12.20 0.67 -6.54
C CYS A 70 12.79 0.68 -5.11
N LYS A 71 13.71 -0.24 -4.84
CA LYS A 71 14.43 -0.33 -3.56
C LYS A 71 15.32 0.89 -3.36
N PHE A 72 15.61 1.24 -2.11
CA PHE A 72 16.61 2.26 -1.80
C PHE A 72 17.99 1.76 -2.26
N SER A 73 18.74 2.60 -2.97
CA SER A 73 20.13 2.31 -3.28
C SER A 73 21.00 2.44 -2.04
N ALA A 74 22.18 1.80 -2.01
CA ALA A 74 23.10 1.89 -0.88
C ALA A 74 23.46 3.34 -0.53
N GLU A 75 23.55 4.22 -1.53
CA GLU A 75 23.82 5.64 -1.33
C GLU A 75 22.62 6.36 -0.70
N GLU A 76 21.40 6.12 -1.21
CA GLU A 76 20.17 6.66 -0.61
C GLU A 76 20.03 6.16 0.85
N GLU A 77 20.35 4.90 1.13
CA GLU A 77 20.32 4.36 2.50
C GLU A 77 21.30 5.07 3.44
N ARG A 78 22.53 5.33 2.99
CA ARG A 78 23.54 6.06 3.77
C ARG A 78 23.06 7.45 4.14
N ILE A 79 22.57 8.20 3.15
CA ILE A 79 22.03 9.56 3.35
C ILE A 79 20.91 9.55 4.39
N VAL A 80 19.96 8.60 4.29
CA VAL A 80 18.86 8.51 5.27
C VAL A 80 19.38 8.23 6.68
N VAL A 81 20.33 7.29 6.84
CA VAL A 81 20.86 6.94 8.16
C VAL A 81 21.63 8.12 8.77
N GLU A 82 22.49 8.76 8.00
CA GLU A 82 23.29 9.91 8.45
C GLU A 82 22.41 11.09 8.85
N LEU A 83 21.48 11.48 7.99
CA LEU A 83 20.60 12.60 8.27
C LEU A 83 19.61 12.31 9.38
N GLN A 84 19.13 11.07 9.52
CA GLN A 84 18.27 10.70 10.65
C GLN A 84 19.03 10.79 11.98
N ALA A 85 20.30 10.38 12.02
CA ALA A 85 21.13 10.50 13.22
C ALA A 85 21.37 11.97 13.60
N ARG A 86 21.54 12.86 12.61
CA ARG A 86 21.81 14.29 12.82
C ARG A 86 20.55 15.11 13.13
N LEU A 87 19.46 14.86 12.41
CA LEU A 87 18.26 15.71 12.39
C LEU A 87 17.06 15.09 13.13
N GLY A 88 17.12 13.80 13.44
CA GLY A 88 15.99 13.03 13.95
C GLY A 88 14.92 12.77 12.89
N ASN A 89 13.66 12.69 13.31
CA ASN A 89 12.52 12.29 12.46
C ASN A 89 11.99 13.43 11.56
N LYS A 90 12.89 14.18 10.90
CA LYS A 90 12.54 15.25 9.96
C LYS A 90 12.43 14.72 8.54
N TRP A 91 11.44 13.85 8.29
CA TRP A 91 11.34 13.08 7.03
C TRP A 91 11.28 13.93 5.76
N ALA A 92 10.54 15.04 5.78
CA ALA A 92 10.45 15.94 4.64
C ALA A 92 11.81 16.59 4.31
N THR A 93 12.56 16.99 5.33
CA THR A 93 13.92 17.53 5.17
C THR A 93 14.87 16.45 4.66
N ILE A 94 14.79 15.22 5.19
CA ILE A 94 15.65 14.13 4.70
C ILE A 94 15.32 13.81 3.22
N ALA A 95 14.04 13.76 2.87
CA ALA A 95 13.59 13.49 1.51
C ALA A 95 14.02 14.55 0.50
N SER A 96 14.23 15.82 0.90
CA SER A 96 14.74 16.84 -0.03
C SER A 96 16.17 16.58 -0.50
N HIS A 97 16.94 15.73 0.21
CA HIS A 97 18.26 15.27 -0.23
C HIS A 97 18.21 14.05 -1.16
N LEU A 98 17.02 13.49 -1.42
CA LEU A 98 16.82 12.26 -2.19
C LEU A 98 15.94 12.54 -3.41
N THR A 99 16.55 12.61 -4.58
CA THR A 99 15.82 12.88 -5.83
C THR A 99 14.79 11.78 -6.11
N GLY A 100 13.51 12.16 -6.20
CA GLY A 100 12.41 11.25 -6.52
C GLY A 100 11.90 10.40 -5.35
N ARG A 101 12.37 10.62 -4.12
CA ARG A 101 11.84 9.99 -2.90
C ARG A 101 10.96 10.95 -2.12
N THR A 102 9.95 10.42 -1.46
CA THR A 102 9.06 11.21 -0.59
C THR A 102 9.40 11.05 0.88
N ASP A 103 8.92 11.97 1.70
CA ASP A 103 9.00 11.89 3.16
C ASP A 103 8.39 10.59 3.70
N ASN A 104 7.31 10.12 3.07
CA ASN A 104 6.68 8.85 3.39
C ASN A 104 7.60 7.66 3.06
N ASP A 105 8.33 7.69 1.93
CA ASP A 105 9.27 6.63 1.57
C ASP A 105 10.42 6.55 2.58
N VAL A 106 10.99 7.69 3.00
CA VAL A 106 12.05 7.76 4.01
C VAL A 106 11.57 7.20 5.35
N LYS A 107 10.40 7.63 5.82
CA LYS A 107 9.78 7.11 7.05
C LYS A 107 9.55 5.59 6.98
N ASN A 108 9.09 5.09 5.83
CA ASN A 108 8.84 3.66 5.61
C ASN A 108 10.14 2.86 5.59
N PHE A 109 11.18 3.38 4.94
CA PHE A 109 12.52 2.80 4.95
C PHE A 109 13.02 2.67 6.39
N TRP A 110 12.97 3.76 7.17
CA TRP A 110 13.44 3.77 8.56
C TRP A 110 12.67 2.77 9.43
N SER A 111 11.34 2.73 9.30
CA SER A 111 10.49 1.79 10.04
C SER A 111 10.83 0.33 9.72
N SER A 112 11.05 0.04 8.44
CA SER A 112 11.45 -1.31 7.98
C SER A 112 12.85 -1.68 8.48
N ARG A 113 13.79 -0.73 8.47
CA ARG A 113 15.15 -0.92 9.00
C ARG A 113 15.12 -1.24 10.50
N LYS A 114 14.38 -0.46 11.30
CA LYS A 114 14.22 -0.72 12.75
C LYS A 114 13.64 -2.11 13.02
N LYS A 115 12.57 -2.51 12.31
CA LYS A 115 11.97 -3.85 12.44
C LYS A 115 12.94 -4.97 12.05
N ARG A 116 13.81 -4.75 11.07
CA ARG A 116 14.85 -5.72 10.68
C ARG A 116 15.91 -5.87 11.77
N LEU A 117 16.41 -4.76 12.31
CA LEU A 117 17.39 -4.78 13.40
C LEU A 117 16.84 -5.45 14.67
N ALA A 118 15.60 -5.13 15.06
CA ALA A 118 14.95 -5.78 16.20
C ALA A 118 14.83 -7.29 16.02
N ARG A 119 14.51 -7.77 14.81
CA ARG A 119 14.47 -9.22 14.52
C ARG A 119 15.85 -9.86 14.57
N THR A 120 16.90 -9.18 14.08
CA THR A 120 18.27 -9.69 14.17
C THR A 120 18.70 -9.85 15.62
N LEU A 121 18.43 -8.85 16.48
CA LEU A 121 18.74 -8.89 17.91
C LEU A 121 17.90 -9.96 18.66
N ASN A 122 16.63 -10.11 18.31
CA ASN A 122 15.78 -11.14 18.91
C ASN A 122 16.13 -12.56 18.42
N SER A 123 16.63 -12.69 17.18
CA SER A 123 17.07 -13.97 16.63
C SER A 123 18.39 -14.47 17.25
N SER A 124 19.24 -13.58 17.77
CA SER A 124 20.44 -13.96 18.53
C SER A 124 20.13 -14.45 19.96
N LEU A 125 18.89 -14.32 20.44
CA LEU A 125 18.47 -14.72 21.79
C LEU A 125 17.52 -15.94 21.80
N GLN A 126 17.41 -16.69 20.69
CA GLN A 126 16.55 -17.87 20.60
C GLN A 126 17.35 -19.11 20.21
N PRO A 127 17.49 -20.12 21.09
CA PRO A 127 17.91 -21.45 20.67
C PRO A 127 16.81 -22.04 19.79
N ASN A 128 17.13 -22.14 18.50
CA ASN A 128 16.64 -23.10 17.53
C ASN A 128 15.38 -23.91 17.93
N LYS A 129 14.18 -23.45 17.57
CA LYS A 129 13.04 -24.35 17.31
C LYS A 129 12.89 -24.52 15.81
N LYS A 130 13.78 -25.33 15.22
CA LYS A 130 13.56 -25.90 13.90
C LYS A 130 12.24 -26.68 13.92
N CYS A 131 11.38 -26.30 12.98
CA CYS A 131 10.42 -27.14 12.28
C CYS A 131 10.62 -28.65 12.49
N LEU A 132 9.72 -29.28 13.24
CA LEU A 132 9.42 -30.71 13.13
C LEU A 132 8.21 -30.83 12.20
N TYR A 133 8.46 -31.09 10.92
CA TYR A 133 7.48 -31.75 10.06
C TYR A 133 7.71 -33.26 10.19
N GLN A 134 6.77 -33.94 10.83
CA GLN A 134 6.37 -35.31 10.53
C GLN A 134 4.84 -35.24 10.52
N ASP A 135 4.25 -35.02 9.35
CA ASP A 135 3.64 -36.06 8.53
C ASP A 135 2.67 -36.95 9.33
N GLN A 136 1.38 -36.62 9.24
CA GLN A 136 0.27 -37.53 9.56
C GLN A 136 -0.85 -37.33 8.53
N SER A 137 -0.83 -38.17 7.50
CA SER A 137 -2.00 -38.88 6.94
C SER A 137 -3.34 -38.13 6.89
N LYS A 138 -3.64 -37.52 5.74
CA LYS A 138 -5.03 -37.28 5.32
C LYS A 138 -5.63 -38.59 4.77
N GLN A 139 -6.29 -39.37 5.62
CA GLN A 139 -7.35 -40.27 5.16
C GLN A 139 -8.63 -39.45 5.01
N LYS A 140 -9.09 -39.24 3.77
CA LYS A 140 -10.48 -38.86 3.50
C LYS A 140 -11.17 -40.07 2.86
N SER A 141 -12.01 -40.71 3.66
CA SER A 141 -12.97 -41.73 3.25
C SER A 141 -14.02 -41.12 2.33
N THR A 142 -14.06 -41.58 1.08
CA THR A 142 -15.25 -41.50 0.23
C THR A 142 -15.61 -42.93 -0.16
N VAL A 143 -16.70 -43.44 0.42
CA VAL A 143 -17.26 -44.76 0.14
C VAL A 143 -17.89 -44.74 -1.24
N PRO A 144 -17.57 -45.69 -2.14
CA PRO A 144 -18.37 -45.95 -3.33
C PRO A 144 -19.42 -47.03 -3.02
N THR A 145 -20.68 -46.70 -3.26
CA THR A 145 -21.83 -47.62 -3.24
C THR A 145 -21.69 -48.69 -4.33
N PRO A 146 -21.75 -50.01 -4.03
CA PRO A 146 -21.78 -51.05 -5.05
C PRO A 146 -23.19 -51.21 -5.61
N GLN A 147 -23.34 -51.20 -6.94
CA GLN A 147 -24.55 -51.65 -7.63
C GLN A 147 -24.41 -53.11 -8.07
N LEU A 148 -25.43 -53.92 -7.79
CA LEU A 148 -25.54 -55.30 -8.25
C LEU A 148 -25.79 -55.36 -9.78
N PRO A 149 -25.18 -56.31 -10.51
CA PRO A 149 -25.58 -56.62 -11.86
C PRO A 149 -26.76 -57.61 -11.88
N SER A 150 -27.84 -57.24 -12.58
CA SER A 150 -28.89 -58.17 -12.99
C SER A 150 -28.37 -59.10 -14.09
N SER A 151 -28.49 -60.40 -13.82
CA SER A 151 -28.38 -61.51 -14.77
C SER A 151 -29.45 -61.41 -15.88
N ASN A 152 -29.07 -61.74 -17.13
CA ASN A 152 -29.98 -62.31 -18.12
C ASN A 152 -29.25 -62.87 -19.37
N LEU A 153 -29.67 -64.09 -19.74
CA LEU A 153 -29.38 -64.92 -20.94
C LEU A 153 -27.92 -65.38 -21.10
N GLU A 154 -27.59 -66.67 -21.17
CA GLU A 154 -28.25 -67.83 -21.79
C GLU A 154 -27.87 -69.14 -21.07
#